data_AF-A0A550BS26-F1
#
_entry.id   AF-A0A550BS26-F1
#
_cell.length_a   1.000
_cell.length_b   1.000
_cell.length_c   1.000
_cell.angle_alpha   90.00
_cell.angle_beta   90.00
_cell.angle_gamma   90.00
#
_symmetry.space_group_name_H-M   'P 1'
#
loop_
_entity.id
_entity.type
_entity.pdbx_description
1 polymer ?
#
loop_
_entity_poly.entity_id
_entity_poly.type
_entity_poly.pdbx_seq_one_letter_code
_entity_poly.pdbx_strand_id
1 'polypeptide(L)'
;MPSPTPLVPLLSYKDQMTSCGWDFRSHAPQKRILTLCILAAASLVSVEPSYVGYDPSGDRFSAAHLKWDAVSSACVGAPQMGELGARRKLLSARLHGEAVRQAHQDGITSFASIENATSCFLLNVLDVTYTPNSTHPWAAAAVWQLRTVSELGVIEAVCQLPDVSSRDTSCLQWRGFLSLLAVYAMNAGKSLPFSTYDELLICGPSPASLDQMFSQAEHIPPHVAVVQLVRSFTAHGIRLMRDVCETLLAVPVRDGPLDDLHVLRLVTAAEHFHADLARYRRFTRRFGDGPGLRLCLHSISLPCCAVAVALYNTLSSRAAGAGGLIGQLRVRARALAVRAVVDTTTDVRDVVVTHWLGLNQAGGFEAWARVLVEDVGQTDFECQAAAIDDGSSSGYQVSAEERTEALVRLRDLIQFSAFFAAMMLSSTPTSLSGSHVML
;
A
#
# COMPACT_ATOMS: atom_id res chain seq x y z
N MET A 1 5.77 -15.45 4.90
CA MET A 1 4.49 -15.27 5.62
C MET A 1 4.65 -15.88 7.00
N PRO A 2 4.43 -15.15 8.11
CA PRO A 2 4.04 -15.83 9.34
C PRO A 2 2.79 -16.67 9.02
N SER A 3 2.80 -17.94 9.43
CA SER A 3 1.92 -18.97 8.89
C SER A 3 0.44 -18.89 9.33
N PRO A 4 0.04 -17.99 10.25
CA PRO A 4 -1.34 -17.56 10.34
C PRO A 4 -1.46 -16.06 10.04
N THR A 5 -2.15 -15.71 8.96
CA THR A 5 -2.88 -14.43 8.93
C THR A 5 -4.32 -14.75 9.39
N PRO A 6 -4.93 -13.99 10.32
CA PRO A 6 -6.29 -14.24 10.79
C PRO A 6 -7.31 -14.00 9.68
N LEU A 7 -6.94 -13.22 8.66
CA LEU A 7 -7.71 -12.98 7.44
C LEU A 7 -7.71 -14.21 6.51
N VAL A 8 -6.52 -14.77 6.24
CA VAL A 8 -6.37 -15.94 5.36
C VAL A 8 -5.43 -16.95 6.05
N PRO A 9 -5.97 -17.90 6.83
CA PRO A 9 -5.17 -18.99 7.36
C PRO A 9 -4.86 -19.96 6.21
N LEU A 10 -3.87 -19.60 5.38
CA LEU A 10 -3.54 -20.30 4.13
C LEU A 10 -3.30 -21.81 4.33
N LEU A 11 -2.72 -22.20 5.47
CA LEU A 11 -2.54 -23.61 5.82
C LEU A 11 -3.89 -24.33 6.04
N SER A 12 -4.77 -23.74 6.86
CA SER A 12 -6.12 -24.27 7.07
C SER A 12 -6.93 -24.32 5.77
N TYR A 13 -6.79 -23.31 4.92
CA TYR A 13 -7.42 -23.29 3.60
C TYR A 13 -6.86 -24.36 2.66
N LYS A 14 -5.54 -24.58 2.67
CA LYS A 14 -4.91 -25.64 1.89
C LYS A 14 -5.40 -27.02 2.32
N ASP A 15 -5.49 -27.27 3.62
CA ASP A 15 -5.98 -28.54 4.15
C ASP A 15 -7.45 -28.77 3.78
N GLN A 16 -8.27 -27.72 3.83
CA GLN A 16 -9.68 -27.76 3.40
C GLN A 16 -9.84 -27.98 1.90
N MET A 17 -9.01 -27.34 1.08
CA MET A 17 -9.00 -27.55 -0.37
C MET A 17 -8.53 -28.96 -0.74
N THR A 18 -7.57 -29.49 0.02
CA THR A 18 -7.07 -30.86 -0.17
C THR A 18 -8.15 -31.89 0.18
N SER A 19 -8.92 -31.65 1.25
CA SER A 19 -9.96 -32.58 1.70
C SER A 19 -11.17 -32.65 0.76
N CYS A 20 -11.44 -31.61 -0.02
CA CYS A 20 -12.49 -31.62 -1.06
C CYS A 20 -11.97 -32.02 -2.45
N GLY A 21 -10.75 -32.55 -2.56
CA GLY A 21 -10.15 -32.92 -3.84
C GLY A 21 -9.99 -31.74 -4.80
N TRP A 22 -9.82 -30.53 -4.25
CA TRP A 22 -9.75 -29.25 -4.96
C TRP A 22 -11.06 -28.80 -5.63
N ASP A 23 -12.20 -29.47 -5.40
CA ASP A 23 -13.51 -28.98 -5.86
C ASP A 23 -14.11 -27.97 -4.88
N PHE A 24 -13.62 -26.74 -4.93
CA PHE A 24 -14.05 -25.65 -4.05
C PHE A 24 -15.54 -25.28 -4.19
N ARG A 25 -16.23 -25.75 -5.25
CA ARG A 25 -17.67 -25.51 -5.44
C ARG A 25 -18.52 -26.24 -4.41
N SER A 26 -17.98 -27.31 -3.83
CA SER A 26 -18.59 -28.09 -2.76
C SER A 26 -18.57 -27.38 -1.39
N HIS A 27 -17.80 -26.31 -1.25
CA HIS A 27 -17.73 -25.56 0.00
C HIS A 27 -18.95 -24.67 0.22
N ALA A 28 -19.15 -24.29 1.49
CA ALA A 28 -20.12 -23.26 1.86
C ALA A 28 -19.85 -21.94 1.10
N PRO A 29 -20.90 -21.15 0.80
CA PRO A 29 -20.79 -19.94 -0.02
C PRO A 29 -19.63 -19.01 0.34
N GLN A 30 -19.47 -18.67 1.62
CA GLN A 30 -18.42 -17.78 2.12
C GLN A 30 -17.00 -18.28 1.82
N LYS A 31 -16.79 -19.60 1.89
CA LYS A 31 -15.48 -20.23 1.61
C LYS A 31 -15.23 -20.32 0.12
N ARG A 32 -16.26 -20.65 -0.66
CA ARG A 32 -16.18 -20.70 -2.13
C ARG A 32 -15.78 -19.34 -2.71
N ILE A 33 -16.40 -18.27 -2.22
CA ILE A 33 -16.11 -16.90 -2.64
C ILE A 33 -14.73 -16.45 -2.18
N LEU A 34 -14.35 -16.74 -0.92
CA LEU A 34 -13.01 -16.44 -0.45
C LEU A 34 -11.94 -17.17 -1.28
N THR A 35 -12.15 -18.44 -1.63
CA THR A 35 -11.26 -19.17 -2.54
C THR A 35 -11.15 -18.46 -3.89
N LEU A 36 -12.27 -18.07 -4.51
CA LEU A 36 -12.23 -17.31 -5.77
C LEU A 36 -11.44 -16.01 -5.65
N CYS A 37 -11.60 -15.27 -4.54
CA CYS A 37 -10.86 -14.04 -4.28
C CYS A 37 -9.36 -14.30 -4.13
N ILE A 38 -8.98 -15.35 -3.39
CA ILE A 38 -7.57 -15.77 -3.21
C ILE A 38 -6.98 -16.17 -4.56
N LEU A 39 -7.71 -16.95 -5.38
CA LEU A 39 -7.25 -17.35 -6.71
C LEU A 39 -7.10 -16.15 -7.64
N ALA A 40 -8.05 -15.21 -7.61
CA ALA A 40 -7.98 -13.97 -8.38
C ALA A 40 -6.75 -13.13 -8.00
N ALA A 41 -6.49 -12.95 -6.70
CA ALA A 41 -5.32 -12.24 -6.20
C ALA A 41 -4.00 -12.98 -6.50
N ALA A 42 -3.95 -14.31 -6.31
CA ALA A 42 -2.77 -15.13 -6.59
C ALA A 42 -2.43 -15.16 -8.09
N SER A 43 -3.45 -15.14 -8.96
CA SER A 43 -3.25 -15.12 -10.41
C SER A 43 -2.55 -13.85 -10.90
N LEU A 44 -2.57 -12.76 -10.13
CA LEU A 44 -1.79 -11.54 -10.43
C LEU A 44 -0.29 -11.82 -10.53
N VAL A 45 0.19 -12.89 -9.88
CA VAL A 45 1.63 -13.14 -9.71
C VAL A 45 2.04 -14.56 -10.11
N SER A 46 1.10 -15.40 -10.53
CA SER A 46 1.36 -16.79 -10.89
C SER A 46 2.29 -16.92 -12.10
N VAL A 47 3.19 -17.89 -12.07
CA VAL A 47 4.03 -18.32 -13.21
C VAL A 47 3.69 -19.73 -13.66
N GLU A 48 2.69 -20.36 -13.03
CA GLU A 48 2.39 -21.76 -13.30
C GLU A 48 1.79 -21.89 -14.71
N PRO A 49 2.28 -22.81 -15.56
CA PRO A 49 1.76 -22.98 -16.90
C PRO A 49 0.25 -23.26 -16.96
N SER A 50 -0.33 -23.85 -15.92
CA SER A 50 -1.78 -24.05 -15.81
C SER A 50 -2.58 -22.75 -15.70
N TYR A 51 -1.96 -21.66 -15.25
CA TYR A 51 -2.56 -20.33 -15.14
C TYR A 51 -2.20 -19.45 -16.35
N VAL A 52 -0.93 -19.41 -16.71
CA VAL A 52 -0.39 -18.42 -17.66
C VAL A 52 0.12 -19.03 -18.97
N GLY A 53 0.03 -20.34 -19.15
CA GLY A 53 0.55 -21.05 -20.32
C GLY A 53 2.08 -21.08 -20.38
N TYR A 54 2.61 -21.48 -21.54
CA TYR A 54 4.03 -21.52 -21.85
C TYR A 54 4.46 -20.27 -22.63
N ASP A 55 5.74 -19.96 -22.61
CA ASP A 55 6.34 -18.87 -23.38
C ASP A 55 6.38 -19.20 -24.90
N PRO A 56 6.79 -18.25 -25.77
CA PRO A 56 6.84 -18.49 -27.22
C PRO A 56 7.76 -19.64 -27.66
N SER A 57 8.73 -20.02 -26.84
CA SER A 57 9.62 -21.17 -27.05
C SER A 57 9.00 -22.49 -26.61
N GLY A 58 7.84 -22.46 -25.93
CA GLY A 58 7.21 -23.64 -25.33
C GLY A 58 7.74 -23.97 -23.93
N ASP A 59 8.56 -23.10 -23.36
CA ASP A 59 9.15 -23.26 -22.04
C ASP A 59 8.28 -22.61 -20.96
N ARG A 60 8.52 -22.99 -19.70
CA ARG A 60 7.85 -22.35 -18.56
C ARG A 60 8.37 -20.92 -18.44
N PHE A 61 7.46 -19.97 -18.20
CA PHE A 61 7.88 -18.63 -17.78
C PHE A 61 8.77 -18.75 -16.54
N SER A 62 9.96 -18.15 -16.63
CA SER A 62 10.95 -18.24 -15.56
C SER A 62 10.35 -17.79 -14.24
N ALA A 63 10.56 -18.52 -13.15
CA ALA A 63 10.22 -18.03 -11.82
C ALA A 63 11.24 -16.99 -11.31
N ALA A 64 12.26 -16.66 -12.13
CA ALA A 64 13.29 -15.69 -11.79
C ALA A 64 12.70 -14.34 -11.41
N HIS A 65 11.64 -13.85 -12.06
CA HIS A 65 11.03 -12.61 -11.62
C HIS A 65 10.37 -12.73 -10.25
N LEU A 66 9.99 -13.91 -9.76
CA LEU A 66 9.56 -14.05 -8.36
C LEU A 66 10.72 -13.83 -7.34
N LYS A 67 11.96 -13.69 -7.82
CA LYS A 67 13.17 -13.42 -7.04
C LYS A 67 13.83 -12.15 -7.57
N TRP A 68 13.74 -11.07 -6.81
CA TRP A 68 14.19 -9.74 -7.24
C TRP A 68 15.62 -9.70 -7.80
N ASP A 69 16.55 -10.47 -7.23
CA ASP A 69 17.96 -10.54 -7.68
C ASP A 69 18.14 -10.95 -9.15
N ALA A 70 17.13 -11.60 -9.75
CA ALA A 70 17.16 -12.02 -11.15
C ALA A 70 16.39 -11.08 -12.12
N VAL A 71 15.55 -10.17 -11.60
CA VAL A 71 14.81 -9.16 -12.41
C VAL A 71 15.76 -8.12 -12.98
N SER A 72 16.87 -7.84 -12.27
CA SER A 72 17.88 -6.82 -12.63
C SER A 72 18.60 -7.06 -13.97
N SER A 73 18.46 -8.25 -14.56
CA SER A 73 19.14 -8.63 -15.81
C SER A 73 18.22 -8.66 -17.05
N ALA A 74 16.90 -8.56 -16.87
CA ALA A 74 15.94 -8.62 -17.97
C ALA A 74 15.69 -7.21 -18.54
N CYS A 75 15.83 -7.06 -19.85
CA CYS A 75 15.55 -5.80 -20.53
C CYS A 75 14.07 -5.41 -20.36
N VAL A 76 13.84 -4.16 -19.97
CA VAL A 76 12.50 -3.54 -19.92
C VAL A 76 11.80 -3.73 -21.28
N GLY A 77 10.54 -4.16 -21.24
CA GLY A 77 9.76 -4.38 -22.46
C GLY A 77 10.11 -5.66 -23.21
N ALA A 78 10.83 -6.60 -22.59
CA ALA A 78 10.97 -7.96 -23.11
C ALA A 78 9.57 -8.49 -23.46
N PRO A 79 9.31 -8.89 -24.72
CA PRO A 79 7.98 -9.30 -25.18
C PRO A 79 7.33 -10.37 -24.28
N GLN A 80 8.16 -11.25 -23.72
CA GLN A 80 7.77 -12.31 -22.80
C GLN A 80 7.14 -11.80 -21.49
N MET A 81 7.64 -10.69 -20.92
CA MET A 81 7.10 -10.12 -19.67
C MET A 81 5.78 -9.39 -19.91
N GLY A 82 5.66 -8.70 -21.05
CA GLY A 82 4.40 -8.09 -21.48
C GLY A 82 3.31 -9.14 -21.70
N GLU A 83 3.66 -10.25 -22.37
CA GLU A 83 2.75 -11.37 -22.60
C GLU A 83 2.33 -12.07 -21.29
N LEU A 84 3.29 -12.38 -20.42
CA LEU A 84 3.01 -12.97 -19.10
C LEU A 84 2.05 -12.08 -18.29
N GLY A 85 2.29 -10.77 -18.28
CA GLY A 85 1.41 -9.79 -17.68
C GLY A 85 0.00 -9.82 -18.28
N ALA A 86 -0.13 -9.77 -19.60
CA ALA A 86 -1.43 -9.81 -20.29
C ALA A 86 -2.24 -11.07 -19.95
N ARG A 87 -1.60 -12.24 -19.93
CA ARG A 87 -2.25 -13.52 -19.62
C ARG A 87 -2.73 -13.59 -18.18
N ARG A 88 -1.91 -13.15 -17.22
CA ARG A 88 -2.29 -13.04 -15.80
C ARG A 88 -3.47 -12.07 -15.62
N LYS A 89 -3.49 -10.93 -16.32
CA LYS A 89 -4.59 -9.94 -16.26
C LYS A 89 -5.91 -10.55 -16.67
N LEU A 90 -5.91 -11.24 -17.81
CA LEU A 90 -7.10 -11.88 -18.34
C LEU A 90 -7.67 -12.91 -17.36
N LEU A 91 -6.81 -13.75 -16.80
CA LEU A 91 -7.23 -14.76 -15.84
C LEU A 91 -7.72 -14.16 -14.53
N SER A 92 -6.99 -13.19 -13.98
CA SER A 92 -7.39 -12.51 -12.74
C SER A 92 -8.71 -11.76 -12.91
N ALA A 93 -8.92 -11.09 -14.05
CA ALA A 93 -10.18 -10.41 -14.35
C ALA A 93 -11.37 -11.40 -14.46
N ARG A 94 -11.15 -12.59 -15.06
CA ARG A 94 -12.19 -13.64 -15.13
C ARG A 94 -12.54 -14.17 -13.74
N LEU A 95 -11.53 -14.50 -12.92
CA LEU A 95 -11.73 -14.99 -11.56
C LEU A 95 -12.38 -13.91 -10.67
N HIS A 96 -11.97 -12.66 -10.83
CA HIS A 96 -12.55 -11.52 -10.14
C HIS A 96 -14.03 -11.32 -10.51
N GLY A 97 -14.37 -11.31 -11.81
CA GLY A 97 -15.75 -11.18 -12.25
C GLY A 97 -16.64 -12.31 -11.72
N GLU A 98 -16.12 -13.54 -11.68
CA GLU A 98 -16.83 -14.68 -11.09
C GLU A 98 -16.99 -14.55 -9.57
N ALA A 99 -15.96 -14.08 -8.86
CA ALA A 99 -16.03 -13.80 -7.43
C ALA A 99 -17.09 -12.75 -7.10
N VAL A 100 -17.12 -11.64 -7.84
CA VAL A 100 -18.13 -10.57 -7.70
C VAL A 100 -19.53 -11.10 -7.98
N ARG A 101 -19.71 -11.88 -9.06
CA ARG A 101 -21.00 -12.48 -9.41
C ARG A 101 -21.52 -13.37 -8.30
N GLN A 102 -20.68 -14.26 -7.75
CA GLN A 102 -21.07 -15.13 -6.65
C GLN A 102 -21.29 -14.37 -5.34
N ALA A 103 -20.46 -13.37 -5.04
CA ALA A 103 -20.62 -12.50 -3.88
C ALA A 103 -22.00 -11.82 -3.84
N HIS A 104 -22.49 -11.34 -4.99
CA HIS A 104 -23.83 -10.78 -5.10
C HIS A 104 -24.94 -11.83 -4.98
N GLN A 105 -24.77 -13.00 -5.60
CA GLN A 105 -25.78 -14.06 -5.55
C GLN A 105 -25.96 -14.64 -4.14
N ASP A 106 -24.86 -14.84 -3.43
CA ASP A 106 -24.85 -15.43 -2.09
C ASP A 106 -25.01 -14.38 -0.97
N GLY A 107 -25.02 -13.09 -1.32
CA GLY A 107 -25.27 -12.00 -0.38
C GLY A 107 -24.22 -11.86 0.72
N ILE A 108 -22.92 -12.00 0.40
CA ILE A 108 -21.86 -12.02 1.42
C ILE A 108 -21.77 -10.73 2.24
N THR A 109 -22.29 -9.61 1.73
CA THR A 109 -22.31 -8.33 2.43
C THR A 109 -23.30 -8.31 3.60
N SER A 110 -24.23 -9.26 3.68
CA SER A 110 -25.33 -9.27 4.66
C SER A 110 -25.13 -10.26 5.80
N PHE A 111 -24.16 -11.18 5.70
CA PHE A 111 -23.91 -12.21 6.71
C PHE A 111 -22.50 -12.05 7.29
N ALA A 112 -22.41 -11.68 8.57
CA ALA A 112 -21.15 -11.39 9.24
C ALA A 112 -20.28 -12.64 9.44
N SER A 113 -19.09 -12.69 8.83
CA SER A 113 -18.07 -13.72 9.11
C SER A 113 -16.66 -13.21 8.76
N ILE A 114 -15.63 -13.88 9.28
CA ILE A 114 -14.23 -13.56 8.95
C ILE A 114 -13.95 -13.84 7.46
N GLU A 115 -14.53 -14.90 6.91
CA GLU A 115 -14.40 -15.23 5.48
C GLU A 115 -15.04 -14.17 4.60
N ASN A 116 -16.22 -13.66 4.96
CA ASN A 116 -16.92 -12.62 4.20
C ASN A 116 -16.23 -11.26 4.35
N ALA A 117 -15.75 -10.91 5.54
CA ALA A 117 -14.91 -9.73 5.75
C ALA A 117 -13.66 -9.76 4.84
N THR A 118 -12.96 -10.90 4.82
CA THR A 118 -11.75 -11.09 4.02
C THR A 118 -12.06 -11.08 2.53
N SER A 119 -13.15 -11.72 2.11
CA SER A 119 -13.62 -11.70 0.71
C SER A 119 -13.90 -10.28 0.25
N CYS A 120 -14.68 -9.52 1.03
CA CYS A 120 -14.96 -8.11 0.74
C CYS A 120 -13.67 -7.28 0.63
N PHE A 121 -12.69 -7.50 1.50
CA PHE A 121 -11.42 -6.80 1.38
C PHE A 121 -10.62 -7.14 0.13
N LEU A 122 -10.50 -8.43 -0.20
CA LEU A 122 -9.81 -8.85 -1.42
C LEU A 122 -10.54 -8.35 -2.67
N LEU A 123 -11.88 -8.32 -2.66
CA LEU A 123 -12.67 -7.70 -3.72
C LEU A 123 -12.40 -6.20 -3.81
N ASN A 124 -12.32 -5.47 -2.70
CA ASN A 124 -11.95 -4.05 -2.72
C ASN A 124 -10.57 -3.84 -3.34
N VAL A 125 -9.58 -4.63 -2.93
CA VAL A 125 -8.23 -4.61 -3.48
C VAL A 125 -8.24 -4.81 -5.00
N LEU A 126 -8.94 -5.83 -5.48
CA LEU A 126 -9.04 -6.15 -6.91
C LEU A 126 -9.78 -5.03 -7.65
N ASP A 127 -10.86 -4.50 -7.08
CA ASP A 127 -11.61 -3.38 -7.64
C ASP A 127 -10.72 -2.14 -7.81
N VAL A 128 -9.91 -1.77 -6.81
CA VAL A 128 -9.01 -0.61 -6.95
C VAL A 128 -7.93 -0.87 -7.99
N THR A 129 -7.47 -2.11 -8.13
CA THR A 129 -6.49 -2.52 -9.16
C THR A 129 -7.05 -2.35 -10.58
N TYR A 130 -8.33 -2.69 -10.79
CA TYR A 130 -8.98 -2.61 -12.10
C TYR A 130 -9.67 -1.27 -12.37
N THR A 131 -10.12 -0.60 -11.31
CA THR A 131 -10.94 0.61 -11.33
C THR A 131 -10.43 1.56 -10.24
N PRO A 132 -9.40 2.39 -10.53
CA PRO A 132 -8.82 3.31 -9.55
C PRO A 132 -9.82 4.28 -8.90
N ASN A 133 -10.93 4.57 -9.59
CA ASN A 133 -12.00 5.44 -9.12
C ASN A 133 -13.19 4.67 -8.48
N SER A 134 -12.97 3.43 -8.03
CA SER A 134 -14.00 2.63 -7.36
C SER A 134 -14.61 3.41 -6.19
N THR A 135 -15.90 3.21 -5.95
CA THR A 135 -16.62 3.79 -4.80
C THR A 135 -16.33 3.05 -3.49
N HIS A 136 -15.45 2.04 -3.52
CA HIS A 136 -15.06 1.20 -2.40
C HIS A 136 -16.22 0.54 -1.63
N PRO A 137 -17.26 0.00 -2.30
CA PRO A 137 -18.41 -0.60 -1.61
C PRO A 137 -17.99 -1.80 -0.75
N TRP A 138 -17.02 -2.58 -1.24
CA TRP A 138 -16.51 -3.73 -0.53
C TRP A 138 -15.66 -3.35 0.69
N ALA A 139 -14.99 -2.19 0.69
CA ALA A 139 -14.29 -1.73 1.90
C ALA A 139 -15.27 -1.44 3.03
N ALA A 140 -16.39 -0.75 2.73
CA ALA A 140 -17.44 -0.49 3.71
C ALA A 140 -18.08 -1.78 4.22
N ALA A 141 -18.37 -2.73 3.32
CA ALA A 141 -18.87 -4.05 3.70
C ALA A 141 -17.88 -4.81 4.58
N ALA A 142 -16.58 -4.80 4.25
CA ALA A 142 -15.55 -5.46 5.04
C ALA A 142 -15.44 -4.88 6.47
N VAL A 143 -15.50 -3.55 6.60
CA VAL A 143 -15.50 -2.88 7.93
C VAL A 143 -16.75 -3.25 8.73
N TRP A 144 -17.93 -3.23 8.11
CA TRP A 144 -19.18 -3.64 8.77
C TRP A 144 -19.10 -5.08 9.28
N GLN A 145 -18.61 -6.00 8.43
CA GLN A 145 -18.40 -7.40 8.79
C GLN A 145 -17.48 -7.52 10.01
N LEU A 146 -16.32 -6.84 9.98
CA LEU A 146 -15.33 -6.86 11.08
C LEU A 146 -15.89 -6.26 12.37
N ARG A 147 -16.67 -5.18 12.29
CA ARG A 147 -17.38 -4.61 13.44
C ARG A 147 -18.31 -5.65 14.06
N THR A 148 -19.20 -6.24 13.27
CA THR A 148 -20.18 -7.21 13.77
C THR A 148 -19.52 -8.44 14.38
N VAL A 149 -18.49 -9.02 13.75
CA VAL A 149 -17.78 -10.18 14.35
C VAL A 149 -17.00 -9.80 15.61
N SER A 150 -16.56 -8.54 15.74
CA SER A 150 -15.91 -8.04 16.97
C SER A 150 -16.93 -7.89 18.10
N GLU A 151 -18.10 -7.33 17.83
CA GLU A 151 -19.21 -7.19 18.81
C GLU A 151 -19.71 -8.55 19.31
N LEU A 152 -19.66 -9.57 18.45
CA LEU A 152 -19.99 -10.96 18.81
C LEU A 152 -18.88 -11.68 19.59
N GLY A 153 -17.75 -11.02 19.88
CA GLY A 153 -16.62 -11.59 20.61
C GLY A 153 -15.78 -12.59 19.80
N VAL A 154 -16.02 -12.72 18.48
CA VAL A 154 -15.29 -13.67 17.62
C VAL A 154 -13.83 -13.24 17.45
N ILE A 155 -13.58 -11.94 17.27
CA ILE A 155 -12.20 -11.41 17.23
C ILE A 155 -11.54 -11.55 18.60
N GLU A 156 -12.28 -11.36 19.70
CA GLU A 156 -11.74 -11.54 21.04
C GLU A 156 -11.28 -12.98 21.26
N ALA A 157 -12.04 -13.98 20.80
CA ALA A 157 -11.63 -15.38 20.84
C ALA A 157 -10.36 -15.67 20.00
N VAL A 158 -10.15 -14.96 18.89
CA VAL A 158 -8.88 -15.00 18.11
C VAL A 158 -7.74 -14.28 18.85
N CYS A 159 -8.05 -13.26 19.63
CA CYS A 159 -7.09 -12.53 20.47
C CYS A 159 -6.79 -13.22 21.82
N GLN A 160 -7.59 -14.21 22.22
CA GLN A 160 -7.38 -15.06 23.41
C GLN A 160 -6.44 -16.25 23.12
N LEU A 161 -5.72 -16.26 21.99
CA LEU A 161 -4.69 -17.25 21.72
C LEU A 161 -3.65 -17.29 22.85
N PRO A 162 -3.18 -18.49 23.25
CA PRO A 162 -2.38 -18.68 24.47
C PRO A 162 -1.00 -18.02 24.41
N ASP A 163 -0.55 -17.61 23.23
CA ASP A 163 0.74 -16.94 23.02
C ASP A 163 0.54 -15.44 22.75
N VAL A 164 1.13 -14.59 23.61
CA VAL A 164 1.16 -13.13 23.48
C VAL A 164 1.64 -12.70 22.09
N SER A 165 2.59 -13.44 21.50
CA SER A 165 3.12 -13.15 20.16
C SER A 165 2.06 -13.29 19.07
N SER A 166 1.16 -14.28 19.20
CA SER A 166 0.11 -14.58 18.22
C SER A 166 -1.03 -13.57 18.27
N ARG A 167 -1.39 -13.10 19.47
CA ARG A 167 -2.36 -12.02 19.67
C ARG A 167 -1.86 -10.72 19.07
N ASP A 168 -0.64 -10.32 19.43
CA ASP A 168 -0.07 -9.05 18.97
C ASP A 168 0.11 -9.04 17.45
N THR A 169 0.48 -10.18 16.86
CA THR A 169 0.53 -10.36 15.39
C THR A 169 -0.85 -10.22 14.73
N SER A 170 -1.89 -10.82 15.32
CA SER A 170 -3.25 -10.74 14.79
C SER A 170 -3.79 -9.31 14.82
N CYS A 171 -3.64 -8.62 15.96
CA CYS A 171 -4.02 -7.20 16.08
C CYS A 171 -3.24 -6.32 15.09
N LEU A 172 -1.96 -6.61 14.86
CA LEU A 172 -1.14 -5.89 13.90
C LEU A 172 -1.65 -6.09 12.47
N GLN A 173 -2.07 -7.31 12.11
CA GLN A 173 -2.61 -7.61 10.79
C GLN A 173 -3.95 -6.91 10.55
N TRP A 174 -4.85 -6.87 11.54
CA TRP A 174 -6.08 -6.09 11.46
C TRP A 174 -5.82 -4.58 11.29
N ARG A 175 -4.84 -4.05 12.01
CA ARG A 175 -4.46 -2.63 11.89
C ARG A 175 -3.80 -2.34 10.54
N GLY A 176 -2.95 -3.23 10.04
CA GLY A 176 -2.35 -3.15 8.71
C GLY A 176 -3.41 -3.14 7.60
N PHE A 177 -4.47 -3.94 7.76
CA PHE A 177 -5.64 -3.94 6.88
C PHE A 177 -6.34 -2.58 6.86
N LEU A 178 -6.65 -2.01 8.04
CA LEU A 178 -7.30 -0.70 8.11
C LEU A 178 -6.39 0.41 7.55
N SER A 179 -5.09 0.31 7.79
CA SER A 179 -4.09 1.20 7.21
C SER A 179 -4.12 1.17 5.68
N LEU A 180 -4.19 -0.02 5.07
CA LEU A 180 -4.27 -0.16 3.62
C LEU A 180 -5.59 0.40 3.04
N LEU A 181 -6.72 0.17 3.72
CA LEU A 181 -8.00 0.78 3.34
C LEU A 181 -7.94 2.31 3.42
N ALA A 182 -7.27 2.87 4.42
CA ALA A 182 -7.06 4.30 4.55
C ALA A 182 -6.19 4.86 3.40
N VAL A 183 -5.12 4.13 3.01
CA VAL A 183 -4.30 4.49 1.84
C VAL A 183 -5.15 4.54 0.57
N TYR A 184 -5.99 3.52 0.32
CA TYR A 184 -6.86 3.51 -0.86
C TYR A 184 -7.87 4.65 -0.86
N ALA A 185 -8.54 4.89 0.27
CA ALA A 185 -9.51 5.99 0.39
C ALA A 185 -8.84 7.35 0.14
N MET A 186 -7.66 7.57 0.75
CA MET A 186 -6.90 8.81 0.60
C MET A 186 -6.49 9.04 -0.86
N ASN A 187 -5.98 8.02 -1.54
CA ASN A 187 -5.58 8.11 -2.95
C ASN A 187 -6.77 8.36 -3.88
N ALA A 188 -7.95 7.84 -3.55
CA ALA A 188 -9.18 8.08 -4.29
C ALA A 188 -9.86 9.42 -3.90
N GLY A 189 -9.30 10.19 -2.96
CA GLY A 189 -9.91 11.41 -2.44
C GLY A 189 -11.26 11.16 -1.75
N LYS A 190 -11.37 10.04 -1.03
CA LYS A 190 -12.58 9.59 -0.32
C LYS A 190 -12.38 9.62 1.19
N SER A 191 -13.49 9.70 1.91
CA SER A 191 -13.50 9.48 3.36
C SER A 191 -13.10 8.04 3.70
N LEU A 192 -12.49 7.85 4.88
CA LEU A 192 -12.16 6.52 5.37
C LEU A 192 -13.45 5.70 5.57
N PRO A 193 -13.47 4.39 5.21
CA PRO A 193 -14.65 3.55 5.35
C PRO A 193 -14.89 3.08 6.80
N PHE A 194 -14.10 3.57 7.77
CA PHE A 194 -14.16 3.19 9.18
C PHE A 194 -13.89 4.39 10.09
N SER A 195 -14.50 4.36 11.26
CA SER A 195 -14.36 5.36 12.32
C SER A 195 -13.23 5.03 13.30
N THR A 196 -12.91 5.96 14.20
CA THR A 196 -12.00 5.68 15.33
C THR A 196 -12.57 4.60 16.26
N TYR A 197 -13.89 4.51 16.39
CA TYR A 197 -14.53 3.46 17.17
C TYR A 197 -14.36 2.08 16.53
N ASP A 198 -14.46 1.98 15.21
CA ASP A 198 -14.18 0.75 14.47
C ASP A 198 -12.74 0.28 14.68
N GLU A 199 -11.79 1.21 14.62
CA GLU A 199 -10.38 0.90 14.87
C GLU A 199 -10.18 0.35 16.29
N LEU A 200 -10.82 0.97 17.29
CA LEU A 200 -10.76 0.52 18.70
C LEU A 200 -11.35 -0.88 18.86
N LEU A 201 -12.51 -1.12 18.25
CA LEU A 201 -13.24 -2.37 18.36
C LEU A 201 -12.51 -3.53 17.66
N ILE A 202 -12.00 -3.29 16.44
CA ILE A 202 -11.37 -4.33 15.60
C ILE A 202 -9.91 -4.58 16.01
N CYS A 203 -9.15 -3.51 16.30
CA CYS A 203 -7.71 -3.58 16.54
C CYS A 203 -7.31 -3.44 18.01
N GLY A 204 -8.28 -3.31 18.90
CA GLY A 204 -8.08 -3.07 20.32
C GLY A 204 -7.57 -1.65 20.63
N PRO A 205 -7.12 -1.42 21.87
CA PRO A 205 -6.75 -0.08 22.34
C PRO A 205 -5.61 0.51 21.51
N SER A 206 -5.67 1.84 21.39
CA SER A 206 -4.61 2.63 20.80
C SER A 206 -3.28 2.36 21.51
N PRO A 207 -2.20 2.06 20.77
CA PRO A 207 -0.89 1.87 21.36
C PRO A 207 -0.31 3.20 21.86
N ALA A 208 0.77 3.12 22.62
CA ALA A 208 1.46 4.30 23.16
C ALA A 208 2.09 5.16 22.05
N SER A 209 2.48 6.39 22.40
CA SER A 209 3.14 7.30 21.46
C SER A 209 4.47 6.73 20.95
N LEU A 210 4.92 7.18 19.78
CA LEU A 210 6.20 6.74 19.21
C LEU A 210 7.37 7.05 20.14
N ASP A 211 7.40 8.21 20.78
CA ASP A 211 8.44 8.57 21.75
C ASP A 211 8.49 7.62 22.95
N GLN A 212 7.32 7.28 23.51
CA GLN A 212 7.23 6.33 24.62
C GLN A 212 7.69 4.95 24.18
N MET A 213 7.30 4.51 22.99
CA MET A 213 7.70 3.21 22.44
C MET A 213 9.19 3.13 22.12
N PHE A 214 9.79 4.17 21.56
CA PHE A 214 11.24 4.21 21.35
C PHE A 214 12.01 4.20 22.67
N SER A 215 11.50 4.86 23.70
CA SER A 215 12.11 4.84 25.04
C SER A 215 12.03 3.45 25.66
N GLN A 216 10.91 2.74 25.46
CA GLN A 216 10.73 1.37 25.97
C GLN A 216 11.48 0.31 25.15
N ALA A 217 11.69 0.56 23.85
CA ALA A 217 12.35 -0.37 22.93
C ALA A 217 13.77 -0.75 23.36
N GLU A 218 14.44 0.10 24.14
CA GLU A 218 15.78 -0.16 24.69
C GLU A 218 15.78 -1.17 25.85
N HIS A 219 14.62 -1.45 26.43
CA HIS A 219 14.48 -2.25 27.66
C HIS A 219 13.76 -3.59 27.45
N ILE A 220 13.34 -3.90 26.22
CA ILE A 220 12.58 -5.12 25.90
C ILE A 220 13.27 -5.92 24.78
N PRO A 221 12.93 -7.21 24.60
CA PRO A 221 13.52 -8.01 23.54
C PRO A 221 13.31 -7.39 22.15
N PRO A 222 14.31 -7.41 21.25
CA PRO A 222 14.26 -6.72 19.96
C PRO A 222 13.03 -7.03 19.11
N HIS A 223 12.64 -8.32 19.02
CA HIS A 223 11.49 -8.73 18.23
C HIS A 223 10.17 -8.17 18.79
N VAL A 224 10.05 -8.04 20.12
CA VAL A 224 8.90 -7.41 20.78
C VAL A 224 8.90 -5.91 20.49
N ALA A 225 10.06 -5.24 20.62
CA ALA A 225 10.19 -3.82 20.31
C ALA A 225 9.79 -3.49 18.87
N VAL A 226 10.24 -4.29 17.90
CA VAL A 226 9.87 -4.15 16.48
C VAL A 226 8.36 -4.22 16.31
N VAL A 227 7.70 -5.24 16.87
CA VAL A 227 6.24 -5.42 16.73
C VAL A 227 5.46 -4.28 17.37
N GLN A 228 5.84 -3.85 18.59
CA GLN A 228 5.18 -2.74 19.29
C GLN A 228 5.36 -1.41 18.53
N LEU A 229 6.55 -1.15 17.99
CA LEU A 229 6.79 0.02 17.15
C LEU A 229 5.93 0.00 15.89
N VAL A 230 5.84 -1.12 15.15
CA VAL A 230 4.98 -1.20 13.96
C VAL A 230 3.52 -0.97 14.33
N ARG A 231 3.05 -1.50 15.47
CA ARG A 231 1.71 -1.23 15.97
C ARG A 231 1.47 0.26 16.22
N SER A 232 2.43 0.94 16.85
CA SER A 232 2.34 2.39 17.05
C SER A 232 2.41 3.17 15.74
N PHE A 233 3.32 2.84 14.83
CA PHE A 233 3.42 3.51 13.53
C PHE A 233 2.14 3.38 12.72
N THR A 234 1.57 2.17 12.63
CA THR A 234 0.33 1.95 11.88
C THR A 234 -0.86 2.69 12.51
N ALA A 235 -0.94 2.77 13.85
CA ALA A 235 -1.94 3.58 14.54
C ALA A 235 -1.82 5.07 14.25
N HIS A 236 -0.62 5.62 14.36
CA HIS A 236 -0.35 7.04 14.11
C HIS A 236 -0.54 7.38 12.64
N GLY A 237 -0.12 6.51 11.73
CA GLY A 237 -0.35 6.65 10.29
C GLY A 237 -1.84 6.69 9.93
N ILE A 238 -2.67 5.81 10.51
CA ILE A 238 -4.13 5.85 10.32
C ILE A 238 -4.73 7.17 10.80
N ARG A 239 -4.31 7.66 11.98
CA ARG A 239 -4.80 8.95 12.49
C ARG A 239 -4.40 10.10 11.56
N LEU A 240 -3.14 10.17 11.14
CA LEU A 240 -2.67 11.20 10.23
C LEU A 240 -3.40 11.14 8.87
N MET A 241 -3.60 9.95 8.30
CA MET A 241 -4.40 9.78 7.08
C MET A 241 -5.84 10.24 7.26
N ARG A 242 -6.45 9.96 8.42
CA ARG A 242 -7.80 10.45 8.75
C ARG A 242 -7.84 11.97 8.79
N ASP A 243 -6.90 12.61 9.48
CA ASP A 243 -6.83 14.07 9.59
C ASP A 243 -6.64 14.73 8.22
N VAL A 244 -5.77 14.16 7.37
CA VAL A 244 -5.60 14.61 5.98
C VAL A 244 -6.89 14.46 5.18
N CYS A 245 -7.54 13.30 5.29
CA CYS A 245 -8.80 13.05 4.58
C CYS A 245 -9.89 14.03 5.00
N GLU A 246 -10.12 14.22 6.30
CA GLU A 246 -11.20 15.05 6.82
C GLU A 246 -10.95 16.55 6.64
N THR A 247 -9.69 16.97 6.58
CA THR A 247 -9.33 18.40 6.52
C THR A 247 -9.02 18.90 5.11
N LEU A 248 -8.49 18.03 4.23
CA LEU A 248 -7.98 18.44 2.92
C LEU A 248 -8.64 17.74 1.73
N LEU A 249 -8.99 16.46 1.85
CA LEU A 249 -9.39 15.65 0.69
C LEU A 249 -10.91 15.42 0.58
N ALA A 250 -11.61 15.35 1.71
CA ALA A 250 -13.02 14.98 1.74
C ALA A 250 -13.86 15.98 0.93
N VAL A 251 -14.91 15.47 0.30
CA VAL A 251 -15.79 16.25 -0.58
C VAL A 251 -16.26 17.56 0.07
N PRO A 252 -16.71 17.59 1.35
CA PRO A 252 -17.19 18.83 1.97
C PRO A 252 -16.12 19.92 2.14
N VAL A 253 -14.85 19.55 2.29
CA VAL A 253 -13.74 20.48 2.53
C VAL A 253 -13.00 20.87 1.25
N ARG A 254 -13.21 20.13 0.16
CA ARG A 254 -12.51 20.34 -1.12
C ARG A 254 -12.88 21.67 -1.78
N ASP A 255 -14.15 22.06 -1.63
CA ASP A 255 -14.69 23.25 -2.31
C ASP A 255 -14.52 24.55 -1.49
N GLY A 256 -14.02 24.44 -0.25
CA GLY A 256 -13.71 25.58 0.61
C GLY A 256 -12.29 26.16 0.41
N PRO A 257 -11.98 27.33 0.97
CA PRO A 257 -10.61 27.81 1.05
C PRO A 257 -9.74 26.90 1.92
N LEU A 258 -8.44 26.84 1.63
CA LEU A 258 -7.47 26.18 2.51
C LEU A 258 -7.28 27.01 3.78
N ASP A 259 -7.19 26.34 4.93
CA ASP A 259 -6.81 26.95 6.20
C ASP A 259 -5.32 26.74 6.43
N ASP A 260 -4.56 27.83 6.36
CA ASP A 260 -3.11 27.88 6.55
C ASP A 260 -2.64 27.16 7.83
N LEU A 261 -3.36 27.33 8.95
CA LEU A 261 -2.99 26.73 10.23
C LEU A 261 -3.17 25.22 10.19
N HIS A 262 -4.27 24.75 9.60
CA HIS A 262 -4.52 23.32 9.43
C HIS A 262 -3.51 22.68 8.46
N VAL A 263 -3.21 23.33 7.34
CA VAL A 263 -2.19 22.84 6.41
C VAL A 263 -0.82 22.77 7.09
N LEU A 264 -0.42 23.83 7.82
CA LEU A 264 0.85 23.86 8.56
C LEU A 264 0.96 22.68 9.54
N ARG A 265 -0.12 22.42 10.30
CA ARG A 265 -0.17 21.30 11.25
C ARG A 265 -0.01 19.95 10.56
N LEU A 266 -0.69 19.74 9.43
CA LEU A 266 -0.63 18.48 8.69
C LEU A 266 0.73 18.25 8.04
N VAL A 267 1.33 19.27 7.42
CA VAL A 267 2.69 19.20 6.84
C VAL A 267 3.70 18.89 7.94
N THR A 268 3.62 19.61 9.07
CA THR A 268 4.51 19.39 10.22
C THR A 268 4.34 17.98 10.79
N ALA A 269 3.10 17.50 10.95
CA ALA A 269 2.84 16.14 11.44
C ALA A 269 3.40 15.06 10.49
N ALA A 270 3.29 15.27 9.18
CA ALA A 270 3.85 14.36 8.18
C ALA A 270 5.39 14.35 8.18
N GLU A 271 6.04 15.50 8.36
CA GLU A 271 7.49 15.58 8.53
C GLU A 271 7.95 14.85 9.80
N HIS A 272 7.26 15.02 10.93
CA HIS A 272 7.57 14.30 12.17
C HIS A 272 7.40 12.79 11.98
N PHE A 273 6.30 12.36 11.35
CA PHE A 273 6.04 10.95 11.07
C PHE A 273 7.12 10.32 10.17
N HIS A 274 7.60 11.07 9.16
CA HIS A 274 8.71 10.64 8.31
C HIS A 274 10.04 10.58 9.09
N ALA A 275 10.32 11.56 9.94
CA ALA A 275 11.52 11.57 10.78
C ALA A 275 11.55 10.38 11.76
N ASP A 276 10.40 10.05 12.36
CA ASP A 276 10.24 8.86 13.20
C ASP A 276 10.46 7.57 12.40
N LEU A 277 9.94 7.49 11.18
CA LEU A 277 10.21 6.35 10.29
C LEU A 277 11.70 6.22 9.97
N ALA A 278 12.41 7.33 9.72
CA ALA A 278 13.86 7.31 9.53
C ALA A 278 14.59 6.83 10.81
N ARG A 279 14.12 7.20 12.01
CA ARG A 279 14.61 6.65 13.29
C ARG A 279 14.33 5.16 13.40
N TYR A 280 13.15 4.71 13.00
CA TYR A 280 12.78 3.30 12.98
C TYR A 280 13.65 2.48 12.02
N ARG A 281 13.92 2.98 10.81
CA ARG A 281 14.88 2.38 9.86
C ARG A 281 16.25 2.17 10.49
N ARG A 282 16.78 3.19 11.18
CA ARG A 282 18.07 3.08 11.90
C ARG A 282 18.01 2.05 13.03
N PHE A 283 16.88 1.98 13.74
CA PHE A 283 16.66 1.01 14.80
C PHE A 283 16.62 -0.42 14.25
N THR A 284 15.84 -0.70 13.21
CA THR A 284 15.68 -2.05 12.66
C THR A 284 16.95 -2.58 11.99
N ARG A 285 17.73 -1.71 11.31
CA ARG A 285 19.03 -2.08 10.71
C ARG A 285 20.03 -2.67 11.70
N ARG A 286 19.92 -2.36 13.00
CA ARG A 286 20.78 -2.95 14.05
C ARG A 286 20.57 -4.45 14.23
N PHE A 287 19.42 -4.97 13.80
CA PHE A 287 19.04 -6.38 13.92
C PHE A 287 19.21 -7.17 12.62
N GLY A 288 19.85 -6.56 11.61
CA GLY A 288 20.10 -7.16 10.31
C GLY A 288 19.05 -6.78 9.27
N ASP A 289 19.06 -7.54 8.16
CA ASP A 289 18.28 -7.23 6.96
C ASP A 289 17.42 -8.44 6.51
N GLY A 290 16.75 -9.06 7.48
CA GLY A 290 15.90 -10.22 7.26
C GLY A 290 14.53 -9.88 6.64
N PRO A 291 13.89 -10.81 5.93
CA PRO A 291 12.62 -10.57 5.22
C PRO A 291 11.47 -10.12 6.13
N GLY A 292 11.46 -10.53 7.41
CA GLY A 292 10.47 -10.08 8.38
C GLY A 292 10.63 -8.60 8.76
N LEU A 293 11.86 -8.14 8.99
CA LEU A 293 12.15 -6.72 9.30
C LEU A 293 11.86 -5.82 8.12
N ARG A 294 12.22 -6.28 6.92
CA ARG A 294 11.87 -5.62 5.67
C ARG A 294 10.34 -5.46 5.56
N LEU A 295 9.57 -6.52 5.79
CA LEU A 295 8.09 -6.44 5.75
C LEU A 295 7.55 -5.40 6.73
N CYS A 296 8.09 -5.35 7.95
CA CYS A 296 7.72 -4.32 8.94
C CYS A 296 8.01 -2.89 8.44
N LEU A 297 9.17 -2.67 7.83
CA LEU A 297 9.52 -1.38 7.22
C LEU A 297 8.56 -1.00 6.08
N HIS A 298 8.22 -1.96 5.21
CA HIS A 298 7.27 -1.74 4.13
C HIS A 298 5.89 -1.31 4.63
N SER A 299 5.36 -2.01 5.63
CA SER A 299 4.03 -1.75 6.21
C SER A 299 3.88 -0.34 6.79
N ILE A 300 4.98 0.34 7.09
CA ILE A 300 4.99 1.72 7.63
C ILE A 300 5.33 2.74 6.54
N SER A 301 6.26 2.40 5.65
CA SER A 301 6.74 3.31 4.60
C SER A 301 5.66 3.62 3.58
N LEU A 302 4.83 2.64 3.23
CA LEU A 302 3.73 2.85 2.28
C LEU A 302 2.72 3.91 2.78
N PRO A 303 2.12 3.81 4.00
CA PRO A 303 1.28 4.87 4.54
C PRO A 303 1.96 6.24 4.64
N CYS A 304 3.23 6.28 5.06
CA CYS A 304 4.00 7.54 5.15
C CYS A 304 4.13 8.21 3.76
N CYS A 305 4.50 7.44 2.74
CA CYS A 305 4.59 7.90 1.37
C CYS A 305 3.23 8.38 0.84
N ALA A 306 2.18 7.61 1.09
CA ALA A 306 0.84 7.95 0.64
C ALA A 306 0.37 9.30 1.24
N VAL A 307 0.64 9.55 2.53
CA VAL A 307 0.34 10.83 3.19
C VAL A 307 1.10 11.98 2.53
N ALA A 308 2.42 11.83 2.39
CA ALA A 308 3.27 12.90 1.84
C ALA A 308 2.86 13.27 0.40
N VAL A 309 2.61 12.25 -0.44
CA VAL A 309 2.17 12.43 -1.82
C VAL A 309 0.76 13.04 -1.89
N ALA A 310 -0.18 12.60 -1.05
CA ALA A 310 -1.53 13.15 -1.01
C ALA A 310 -1.53 14.62 -0.58
N LEU A 311 -0.73 14.98 0.43
CA LEU A 311 -0.54 16.36 0.86
C LEU A 311 -0.01 17.24 -0.28
N TYR A 312 1.08 16.82 -0.93
CA TYR A 312 1.65 17.56 -2.04
C TYR A 312 0.65 17.74 -3.20
N ASN A 313 0.01 16.66 -3.64
CA ASN A 313 -0.94 16.73 -4.76
C ASN A 313 -2.14 17.65 -4.45
N THR A 314 -2.60 17.64 -3.20
CA THR A 314 -3.73 18.47 -2.78
C THR A 314 -3.35 19.94 -2.73
N LEU A 315 -2.18 20.26 -2.17
CA LEU A 315 -1.69 21.64 -2.15
C LEU A 315 -1.37 22.15 -3.56
N SER A 316 -0.82 21.31 -4.43
CA SER A 316 -0.53 21.68 -5.82
C SER A 316 -1.80 21.94 -6.63
N SER A 317 -2.86 21.14 -6.44
CA SER A 317 -4.13 21.33 -7.13
C SER A 317 -4.97 22.49 -6.59
N ARG A 318 -5.00 22.69 -5.27
CA ARG A 318 -5.84 23.72 -4.63
C ARG A 318 -5.16 25.08 -4.45
N ALA A 319 -3.83 25.12 -4.50
CA ALA A 319 -3.05 26.33 -4.28
C ALA A 319 -2.16 26.68 -5.49
N ALA A 320 -2.58 26.31 -6.70
CA ALA A 320 -1.90 26.68 -7.93
C ALA A 320 -1.83 28.22 -8.05
N GLY A 321 -0.63 28.78 -7.85
CA GLY A 321 -0.40 30.23 -7.88
C GLY A 321 -0.61 30.97 -6.55
N ALA A 322 -0.86 30.26 -5.45
CA ALA A 322 -0.92 30.88 -4.13
C ALA A 322 0.50 31.27 -3.65
N GLY A 323 0.72 32.57 -3.42
CA GLY A 323 1.88 33.07 -2.69
C GLY A 323 1.72 32.93 -1.17
N GLY A 324 2.72 33.37 -0.41
CA GLY A 324 2.67 33.39 1.06
C GLY A 324 2.88 32.02 1.72
N LEU A 325 2.24 31.80 2.87
CA LEU A 325 2.46 30.63 3.72
C LEU A 325 2.08 29.31 3.03
N ILE A 326 0.93 29.26 2.33
CA ILE A 326 0.52 28.06 1.59
C ILE A 326 1.53 27.69 0.49
N GLY A 327 2.09 28.67 -0.21
CA GLY A 327 3.15 28.45 -1.20
C GLY A 327 4.38 27.79 -0.58
N GLN A 328 4.83 28.29 0.59
CA GLN A 328 5.95 27.71 1.34
C GLN A 328 5.63 26.27 1.82
N LEU A 329 4.42 26.05 2.33
CA LEU A 329 3.96 24.73 2.79
C LEU A 329 3.87 23.72 1.64
N ARG A 330 3.49 24.17 0.43
CA ARG A 330 3.51 23.34 -0.78
C ARG A 330 4.93 22.89 -1.13
N VAL A 331 5.91 23.80 -1.07
CA VAL A 331 7.34 23.47 -1.33
C VAL A 331 7.86 22.45 -0.31
N ARG A 332 7.54 22.63 0.98
CA ARG A 332 7.88 21.67 2.04
C ARG A 332 7.22 20.30 1.81
N ALA A 333 5.93 20.29 1.49
CA ALA A 333 5.21 19.06 1.18
C ALA A 333 5.81 18.33 -0.04
N ARG A 334 6.26 19.07 -1.07
CA ARG A 334 6.99 18.49 -2.21
C ARG A 334 8.28 17.83 -1.78
N ALA A 335 9.13 18.55 -1.03
CA ALA A 335 10.41 18.01 -0.56
C ALA A 335 10.21 16.74 0.27
N LEU A 336 9.22 16.74 1.18
CA LEU A 336 8.83 15.57 1.94
C LEU A 336 8.35 14.43 1.04
N ALA A 337 7.48 14.70 0.05
CA ALA A 337 6.96 13.69 -0.87
C ALA A 337 8.07 13.05 -1.71
N VAL A 338 9.00 13.85 -2.25
CA VAL A 338 10.14 13.35 -3.03
C VAL A 338 11.01 12.43 -2.17
N ARG A 339 11.40 12.87 -0.96
CA ARG A 339 12.19 12.02 -0.05
C ARG A 339 11.43 10.76 0.35
N ALA A 340 10.15 10.88 0.70
CA ALA A 340 9.33 9.74 1.10
C ALA A 340 9.21 8.70 -0.02
N VAL A 341 9.07 9.12 -1.28
CA VAL A 341 9.05 8.23 -2.45
C VAL A 341 10.41 7.54 -2.64
N VAL A 342 11.52 8.27 -2.54
CA VAL A 342 12.89 7.69 -2.65
C VAL A 342 13.14 6.65 -1.57
N ASP A 343 12.83 6.98 -0.33
CA ASP A 343 13.00 6.07 0.79
C ASP A 343 12.07 4.85 0.66
N THR A 344 10.80 5.07 0.29
CA THR A 344 9.82 3.98 0.16
C THR A 344 10.13 3.06 -1.00
N THR A 345 10.58 3.59 -2.15
CA THR A 345 11.01 2.74 -3.27
C THR A 345 12.23 1.89 -2.91
N THR A 346 13.11 2.39 -2.02
CA THR A 346 14.20 1.60 -1.44
C THR A 346 13.64 0.50 -0.54
N ASP A 347 12.79 0.85 0.43
CA ASP A 347 12.24 -0.12 1.39
C ASP A 347 11.36 -1.19 0.72
N VAL A 348 10.59 -0.83 -0.31
CA VAL A 348 9.73 -1.75 -1.06
C VAL A 348 10.55 -2.72 -1.91
N ARG A 349 11.69 -2.26 -2.48
CA ARG A 349 12.56 -3.06 -3.35
C ARG A 349 13.02 -4.35 -2.68
N ASP A 350 13.32 -4.28 -1.39
CA ASP A 350 13.96 -5.38 -0.68
C ASP A 350 12.94 -6.39 -0.08
N VAL A 351 11.65 -6.04 -0.09
CA VAL A 351 10.56 -6.77 0.59
C VAL A 351 9.81 -7.71 -0.35
N VAL A 352 9.99 -7.53 -1.65
CA VAL A 352 9.07 -8.01 -2.70
C VAL A 352 8.68 -9.47 -2.53
N VAL A 353 7.51 -9.67 -1.91
CA VAL A 353 6.67 -10.84 -2.14
C VAL A 353 5.62 -10.39 -3.12
N THR A 354 5.68 -10.96 -4.31
CA THR A 354 4.98 -10.52 -5.53
C THR A 354 3.52 -10.14 -5.34
N HIS A 355 2.80 -10.83 -4.46
CA HIS A 355 1.37 -10.62 -4.23
C HIS A 355 1.02 -9.32 -3.49
N TRP A 356 1.99 -8.60 -2.89
CA TRP A 356 1.75 -7.30 -2.27
C TRP A 356 1.90 -6.13 -3.22
N LEU A 357 2.65 -6.29 -4.31
CA LEU A 357 2.91 -5.18 -5.23
C LEU A 357 1.67 -4.77 -6.03
N GLY A 358 0.82 -5.72 -6.42
CA GLY A 358 -0.50 -5.40 -6.99
C GLY A 358 -1.37 -4.59 -6.01
N LEU A 359 -1.25 -4.84 -4.70
CA LEU A 359 -1.92 -4.06 -3.65
C LEU A 359 -1.35 -2.63 -3.58
N ASN A 360 -0.03 -2.48 -3.72
CA ASN A 360 0.64 -1.19 -3.62
C ASN A 360 0.48 -0.30 -4.86
N GLN A 361 0.23 -0.88 -6.04
CA GLN A 361 0.03 -0.09 -7.25
C GLN A 361 -1.30 0.70 -7.22
N ALA A 362 -2.35 0.07 -6.69
CA ALA A 362 -3.58 0.76 -6.27
C ALA A 362 -3.29 1.93 -5.29
N GLY A 363 -2.12 1.89 -4.65
CA GLY A 363 -1.53 2.92 -3.80
C GLY A 363 -0.93 4.15 -4.53
N GLY A 364 -0.94 4.20 -5.87
CA GLY A 364 -0.64 5.43 -6.61
C GLY A 364 0.79 5.57 -7.14
N PHE A 365 1.41 4.51 -7.67
CA PHE A 365 2.76 4.59 -8.29
C PHE A 365 2.87 5.66 -9.38
N GLU A 366 1.81 5.93 -10.14
CA GLU A 366 1.78 7.04 -11.10
C GLU A 366 1.90 8.40 -10.40
N ALA A 367 1.25 8.58 -9.26
CA ALA A 367 1.39 9.79 -8.45
C ALA A 367 2.82 9.93 -7.90
N TRP A 368 3.46 8.81 -7.54
CA TRP A 368 4.86 8.82 -7.09
C TRP A 368 5.81 9.22 -8.22
N ALA A 369 5.59 8.69 -9.43
CA ALA A 369 6.36 9.06 -10.61
C ALA A 369 6.21 10.55 -10.94
N ARG A 370 4.98 11.10 -10.86
CA ARG A 370 4.75 12.55 -11.05
C ARG A 370 5.53 13.39 -10.05
N VAL A 371 5.55 13.02 -8.77
CA VAL A 371 6.34 13.71 -7.74
C VAL A 371 7.84 13.73 -8.06
N LEU A 372 8.37 12.65 -8.66
CA LEU A 372 9.78 12.54 -9.02
C LEU A 372 10.14 13.27 -10.34
N VAL A 373 9.21 13.36 -11.28
CA VAL A 373 9.42 13.92 -12.63
C VAL A 373 9.08 15.42 -12.73
N GLU A 374 8.12 15.92 -11.96
CA GLU A 374 7.72 17.32 -11.99
C GLU A 374 8.89 18.24 -11.60
N ASP A 375 9.66 18.69 -12.60
CA ASP A 375 10.76 19.66 -12.46
C ASP A 375 10.62 20.86 -13.41
N VAL A 376 9.45 21.07 -14.02
CA VAL A 376 9.28 22.10 -15.07
C VAL A 376 8.45 23.26 -14.55
N GLY A 377 9.15 24.23 -13.97
CA GLY A 377 8.61 25.53 -13.62
C GLY A 377 8.86 25.92 -12.17
N GLN A 378 10.12 25.90 -11.72
CA GLN A 378 10.52 26.77 -10.62
C GLN A 378 10.16 28.20 -11.03
N THR A 379 9.00 28.67 -10.59
CA THR A 379 8.73 30.10 -10.58
C THR A 379 9.73 30.71 -9.60
N ASP A 380 10.22 31.93 -9.86
CA ASP A 380 11.22 32.62 -9.04
C ASP A 380 10.89 32.62 -7.53
N PHE A 381 9.60 32.46 -7.19
CA PHE A 381 9.07 32.32 -5.84
C PHE A 381 9.49 31.02 -5.12
N GLU A 382 9.62 29.89 -5.82
CA GLU A 382 10.04 28.61 -5.21
C GLU A 382 11.54 28.58 -4.91
N CYS A 383 12.35 29.24 -5.76
CA CYS A 383 13.77 29.47 -5.51
C CYS A 383 13.98 30.43 -4.32
N GLN A 384 13.14 31.47 -4.17
CA GLN A 384 13.20 32.38 -3.02
C GLN A 384 12.70 31.73 -1.71
N ALA A 385 11.62 30.95 -1.75
CA ALA A 385 11.14 30.22 -0.58
C ALA A 385 12.15 29.17 -0.08
N ALA A 386 12.87 28.51 -1.00
CA ALA A 386 13.97 27.60 -0.66
C ALA A 386 15.20 28.32 -0.09
N ALA A 387 15.41 29.60 -0.42
CA ALA A 387 16.52 30.40 0.09
C ALA A 387 16.25 31.09 1.43
N ILE A 388 14.98 31.26 1.81
CA ILE A 388 14.56 31.90 3.09
C ILE A 388 14.50 30.88 4.24
N ASP A 389 14.51 29.58 3.95
CA ASP A 389 14.48 28.53 4.96
C ASP A 389 15.90 28.27 5.50
N ASP A 390 16.28 29.06 6.51
CA ASP A 390 17.50 28.94 7.33
C ASP A 390 17.64 27.51 7.92
N GLY A 391 18.24 26.60 7.16
CA GLY A 391 18.79 25.32 7.64
C GLY A 391 17.80 24.17 7.92
N SER A 392 16.49 24.40 7.93
CA SER A 392 15.50 23.38 8.35
C SER A 392 15.12 22.35 7.26
N SER A 393 15.14 22.75 5.99
CA SER A 393 14.85 21.87 4.83
C SER A 393 16.03 21.02 4.35
N SER A 394 17.22 21.17 4.93
CA SER A 394 18.41 20.41 4.51
C SER A 394 18.23 18.88 4.58
N GLY A 395 17.36 18.39 5.47
CA GLY A 395 17.10 16.95 5.62
C GLY A 395 16.36 16.29 4.45
N TYR A 396 15.59 17.06 3.66
CA TYR A 396 14.73 16.52 2.59
C TYR A 396 15.27 16.76 1.18
N GLN A 397 16.47 17.31 1.04
CA GLN A 397 17.11 17.47 -0.27
C GLN A 397 17.49 16.13 -0.87
N VAL A 398 16.94 15.83 -2.05
CA VAL A 398 17.23 14.62 -2.82
C VAL A 398 18.05 15.00 -4.04
N SER A 399 19.16 14.31 -4.27
CA SER A 399 20.02 14.58 -5.43
C SER A 399 19.34 14.19 -6.75
N ALA A 400 19.79 14.73 -7.88
CA ALA A 400 19.30 14.30 -9.18
C ALA A 400 19.54 12.80 -9.41
N GLU A 401 20.70 12.29 -8.98
CA GLU A 401 21.06 10.87 -9.06
C GLU A 401 20.12 9.99 -8.23
N GLU A 402 19.83 10.37 -6.98
CA GLU A 402 18.89 9.66 -6.11
C GLU A 402 17.48 9.62 -6.72
N ARG A 403 17.02 10.73 -7.31
CA ARG A 403 15.72 10.79 -8.01
C ARG A 403 15.69 9.87 -9.22
N THR A 404 16.74 9.90 -10.05
CA THR A 404 16.85 9.02 -11.22
C THR A 404 16.86 7.56 -10.78
N GLU A 405 17.58 7.21 -9.72
CA GLU A 405 17.61 5.84 -9.20
C GLU A 405 16.23 5.41 -8.66
N ALA A 406 15.55 6.29 -7.93
CA ALA A 406 14.20 6.03 -7.45
C ALA A 406 13.20 5.84 -8.61
N LEU A 407 13.32 6.61 -9.69
CA LEU A 407 12.51 6.44 -10.90
C LEU A 407 12.78 5.08 -11.58
N VAL A 408 14.04 4.66 -11.67
CA VAL A 408 14.41 3.34 -12.19
C VAL A 408 13.80 2.24 -11.33
N ARG A 409 13.92 2.32 -10.00
CA ARG A 409 13.31 1.35 -9.09
C ARG A 409 11.79 1.34 -9.20
N LEU A 410 11.15 2.51 -9.25
CA LEU A 410 9.70 2.63 -9.39
C LEU A 410 9.20 2.05 -10.71
N ARG A 411 9.92 2.28 -11.81
CA ARG A 411 9.65 1.66 -13.11
C ARG A 411 9.68 0.14 -12.99
N ASP A 412 10.70 -0.42 -12.35
CA ASP A 412 10.84 -1.85 -12.16
C ASP A 412 9.69 -2.40 -11.28
N LEU A 413 9.33 -1.68 -10.21
CA LEU A 413 8.17 -1.99 -9.37
C LEU A 413 6.85 -1.96 -10.15
N ILE A 414 6.63 -0.97 -11.04
CA ILE A 414 5.42 -0.87 -11.88
C ILE A 414 5.33 -2.05 -12.85
N GLN A 415 6.44 -2.38 -13.51
CA GLN A 415 6.51 -3.53 -14.42
C GLN A 415 6.18 -4.84 -13.70
N PHE A 416 6.52 -4.89 -12.42
CA PHE A 416 6.31 -6.04 -11.58
C PHE A 416 4.91 -6.12 -10.96
N SER A 417 4.36 -4.98 -10.54
CA SER A 417 3.15 -4.89 -9.71
C SER A 417 1.86 -5.10 -10.48
N ALA A 418 1.83 -4.70 -11.75
CA ALA A 418 0.79 -5.14 -12.66
C ALA A 418 1.22 -5.08 -14.11
N PHE A 419 0.50 -5.91 -14.86
CA PHE A 419 0.10 -5.93 -16.26
C PHE A 419 0.34 -4.73 -17.22
N PHE A 420 0.82 -3.57 -16.76
CA PHE A 420 0.77 -2.30 -17.48
C PHE A 420 2.02 -1.90 -18.25
N ALA A 421 3.04 -2.76 -18.36
CA ALA A 421 4.09 -2.56 -19.37
C ALA A 421 3.48 -2.47 -20.79
N ALA A 422 2.37 -3.16 -21.05
CA ALA A 422 1.77 -3.21 -22.39
C ALA A 422 0.96 -1.97 -22.81
N MET A 423 0.28 -1.26 -21.89
CA MET A 423 -0.55 -0.09 -22.27
C MET A 423 0.20 1.25 -22.15
N MET A 424 1.06 1.45 -21.15
CA MET A 424 1.81 2.71 -20.98
C MET A 424 2.88 2.94 -22.05
N LEU A 425 3.46 1.86 -22.61
CA LEU A 425 4.40 1.95 -23.74
C LEU A 425 3.70 2.22 -25.09
N SER A 426 2.39 2.00 -25.18
CA SER A 426 1.61 2.30 -26.40
C SER A 426 1.01 3.71 -26.41
N SER A 427 0.94 4.38 -25.25
CA SER A 427 0.36 5.72 -25.09
C SER A 427 1.39 6.81 -24.80
N THR A 428 2.68 6.47 -24.71
CA THR A 428 3.76 7.46 -24.68
C THR A 428 4.03 7.91 -26.11
N PRO A 429 3.94 9.22 -26.44
CA PRO A 429 4.26 9.69 -27.78
C PRO A 429 5.73 9.35 -28.07
N THR A 430 5.95 8.79 -29.25
CA THR A 430 7.22 8.34 -29.82
C THR A 430 8.30 9.43 -29.97
N SER A 431 8.08 10.64 -29.44
CA SER A 431 9.00 11.78 -29.54
C SER A 431 10.23 11.70 -28.63
N LEU A 432 10.36 10.69 -27.77
CA LEU A 432 11.58 10.44 -26.99
C LEU A 432 12.48 9.32 -27.58
N SER A 433 12.13 8.76 -28.75
CA SER A 433 12.96 7.78 -29.47
C SER A 433 14.12 8.42 -30.28
N GLY A 434 14.27 9.75 -30.21
CA GLY A 434 15.21 10.52 -31.02
C GLY A 434 16.43 11.07 -30.29
N SER A 435 16.85 10.48 -29.16
CA SER A 435 18.08 10.88 -28.48
C SER A 435 18.88 9.64 -28.14
N HIS A 436 19.86 9.33 -28.98
CA HIS A 436 20.98 8.47 -28.60
C HIS A 436 21.63 9.04 -27.34
N VAL A 437 21.26 8.49 -26.19
CA VAL A 437 22.12 8.44 -25.02
C VAL A 437 22.27 6.96 -24.74
N MET A 438 23.46 6.43 -24.99
CA MET A 438 23.86 5.14 -24.44
C MET A 438 23.65 5.20 -22.93
N LEU A 439 22.70 4.42 -22.43
CA LEU A 439 22.73 3.68 -21.16
C LEU A 439 21.67 2.58 -21.23
#